data_AF-A0A1F9Z1N3-F1
#
_entry.id   AF-A0A1F9Z1N3-F1
#
_cell.length_a   1.000
_cell.length_b   1.000
_cell.length_c   1.000
_cell.angle_alpha   90.00
_cell.angle_beta   90.00
_cell.angle_gamma   90.00
#
_symmetry.space_group_name_H-M   'P 1'
#
loop_
_entity.id
_entity.type
_entity.pdbx_description
1 polymer ?
#
loop_
_entity_poly.entity_id
_entity_poly.type
_entity_poly.pdbx_seq_one_letter_code
_entity_poly.pdbx_strand_id
1 'polypeptide(L)'
;MNQKKNIDVVSIKNRIYLRIIILFLIIGLVIFFMRLSFIIVTDKKNGEYLVTDYKFIEDDFSHPRLKLLRSREHLDEVVASGKSQFEKIVLLRHWVNQQWKAGKYFYYPPFDAVEILDLARKHGNYGFCAQYAVVFLQSCQSIGLHARYIDLIGHFATAVWSDEYNRWVVMDPDNDIYYEKDGIPLRGRDLCSAYWNKKTKGIYKVNYDGNKTKVTVNDLVNYKLYSIIMKADQLSEPISILYKGLNSNLTLKNNYREYPYIGNNVLKIFFGESLMWKEFDTNESFRDRIITDDPDDFRYAMNQTRINTIRYYPDKGIVKILLSAISSPTFKTFIINANNSGWQEHKEKQILYLKPGFNKFSARILTKFGWPGTESYIRYFYKPNFFKYFLNKEI
;
A
#
# COMPACT_ATOMS: atom_id res chain seq x y z
N MET A 1 81.04 44.44 7.29
CA MET A 1 79.66 44.98 7.28
C MET A 1 79.01 44.66 5.93
N ASN A 2 78.69 43.39 5.62
CA ASN A 2 77.98 43.07 4.35
C ASN A 2 77.44 41.62 4.22
N GLN A 3 76.76 41.06 5.23
CA GLN A 3 76.17 39.70 5.10
C GLN A 3 74.73 39.50 5.60
N LYS A 4 74.07 40.51 6.18
CA LYS A 4 72.71 40.35 6.75
C LYS A 4 71.53 40.74 5.84
N LYS A 5 71.74 41.31 4.64
CA LYS A 5 70.65 41.78 3.74
C LYS A 5 70.19 40.77 2.67
N ASN A 6 70.92 39.68 2.42
CA ASN A 6 70.58 38.74 1.36
C ASN A 6 69.64 37.59 1.78
N ILE A 7 69.45 37.36 3.08
CA ILE A 7 68.64 36.23 3.58
C ILE A 7 67.13 36.55 3.55
N ASP A 8 66.74 37.83 3.66
CA ASP A 8 65.32 38.23 3.66
C ASP A 8 64.70 38.38 2.26
N VAL A 9 65.46 38.80 1.25
CA VAL A 9 64.95 38.97 -0.13
C VAL A 9 64.62 37.62 -0.78
N VAL A 10 65.42 36.59 -0.48
CA VAL A 10 65.18 35.22 -0.96
C VAL A 10 63.95 34.61 -0.26
N SER A 11 63.75 34.87 1.03
CA SER A 11 62.58 34.37 1.79
C SER A 11 61.27 35.02 1.31
N ILE A 12 61.29 36.32 1.00
CA ILE A 12 60.14 37.06 0.45
C ILE A 12 59.82 36.60 -0.97
N LYS A 13 60.84 36.46 -1.84
CA LYS A 13 60.65 35.91 -3.20
C LYS A 13 60.07 34.50 -3.16
N ASN A 14 60.58 33.62 -2.31
CA ASN A 14 60.07 32.25 -2.16
C ASN A 14 58.62 32.21 -1.66
N ARG A 15 58.22 33.11 -0.76
CA ARG A 15 56.81 33.26 -0.33
C ARG A 15 55.90 33.77 -1.46
N ILE A 16 56.38 34.67 -2.31
CA ILE A 16 55.64 35.16 -3.48
C ILE A 16 55.49 34.04 -4.51
N TYR A 17 56.56 33.30 -4.84
CA TYR A 17 56.50 32.15 -5.74
C TYR A 17 55.56 31.05 -5.23
N LEU A 18 55.60 30.74 -3.94
CA LEU A 18 54.69 29.76 -3.33
C LEU A 18 53.22 30.22 -3.42
N ARG A 19 52.93 31.50 -3.17
CA ARG A 19 51.56 32.06 -3.33
C ARG A 19 51.08 32.00 -4.79
N ILE A 20 51.96 32.27 -5.75
CA ILE A 20 51.65 32.17 -7.18
C ILE A 20 51.34 30.72 -7.55
N ILE A 21 52.15 29.76 -7.11
CA ILE A 21 51.92 28.32 -7.34
C ILE A 21 50.58 27.88 -6.74
N ILE A 22 50.28 28.28 -5.50
CA ILE A 22 48.99 27.98 -4.84
C ILE A 22 47.83 28.59 -5.65
N LEU A 23 47.96 29.83 -6.13
CA LEU A 23 46.93 30.47 -6.94
C LEU A 23 46.70 29.71 -8.26
N PHE A 24 47.75 29.29 -8.96
CA PHE A 24 47.63 28.48 -10.17
C PHE A 24 47.00 27.11 -9.89
N LEU A 25 47.34 26.47 -8.77
CA LEU A 25 46.70 25.23 -8.33
C LEU A 25 45.21 25.44 -8.06
N ILE A 26 44.83 26.52 -7.38
CA ILE A 26 43.43 26.87 -7.12
C ILE A 26 42.68 27.13 -8.43
N ILE A 27 43.25 27.92 -9.34
CA ILE A 27 42.65 28.20 -10.65
C ILE A 27 42.50 26.91 -11.46
N GLY A 28 43.54 26.07 -11.48
CA GLY A 28 43.50 24.76 -12.13
C GLY A 28 42.42 23.86 -11.54
N LEU A 29 42.29 23.83 -10.22
CA LEU A 29 41.24 23.10 -9.51
C LEU A 29 39.84 23.63 -9.86
N VAL A 30 39.65 24.94 -9.88
CA VAL A 30 38.38 25.58 -10.26
C VAL A 30 38.02 25.25 -11.70
N ILE A 31 38.95 25.38 -12.65
CA ILE A 31 38.72 25.02 -14.07
C ILE A 31 38.40 23.54 -14.20
N PHE A 32 39.11 22.67 -13.47
CA PHE A 32 38.83 21.24 -13.42
C PHE A 32 37.41 20.98 -12.95
N PHE A 33 36.99 21.56 -11.82
CA PHE A 33 35.62 21.46 -11.34
C PHE A 33 34.62 22.05 -12.33
N MET A 34 34.90 23.18 -12.99
CA MET A 34 34.02 23.75 -14.01
C MET A 34 33.82 22.81 -15.21
N ARG A 35 34.81 21.97 -15.54
CA ARG A 35 34.71 20.98 -16.63
C ARG A 35 33.99 19.69 -16.24
N LEU A 36 33.96 19.34 -14.96
CA LEU A 36 33.30 18.12 -14.48
C LEU A 36 31.79 18.19 -14.70
N SER A 37 31.26 17.23 -15.46
CA SER A 37 29.85 16.92 -15.54
C SER A 37 29.55 15.69 -14.69
N PHE A 38 28.50 15.76 -13.85
CA PHE A 38 28.07 14.60 -13.08
C PHE A 38 26.59 14.65 -12.75
N ILE A 39 26.02 13.47 -12.54
CA ILE A 39 24.65 13.26 -12.08
C ILE A 39 24.75 12.38 -10.84
N ILE A 40 24.14 12.81 -9.74
CA ILE A 40 24.05 12.02 -8.52
C ILE A 40 22.59 11.90 -8.09
N VAL A 41 22.24 10.75 -7.51
CA VAL A 41 20.95 10.57 -6.84
C VAL A 41 21.09 11.16 -5.44
N THR A 42 20.28 12.16 -5.12
CA THR A 42 20.32 12.82 -3.80
C THR A 42 19.29 12.26 -2.83
N ASP A 43 18.20 11.70 -3.33
CA ASP A 43 17.15 11.09 -2.54
C ASP A 43 16.25 10.18 -3.40
N LYS A 44 15.60 9.18 -2.80
CA LYS A 44 14.65 8.31 -3.47
C LYS A 44 13.63 7.69 -2.50
N LYS A 45 12.40 7.52 -2.97
CA LYS A 45 11.38 6.62 -2.42
C LYS A 45 10.92 5.74 -3.58
N ASN A 46 11.21 4.44 -3.58
CA ASN A 46 11.20 3.70 -4.85
C ASN A 46 10.59 2.30 -4.80
N GLY A 47 9.32 2.24 -4.41
CA GLY A 47 8.60 1.00 -4.17
C GLY A 47 9.31 0.08 -3.18
N GLU A 48 8.69 -1.05 -2.89
CA GLU A 48 9.26 -2.08 -2.01
C GLU A 48 9.44 -3.38 -2.80
N TYR A 49 10.44 -4.18 -2.43
CA TYR A 49 10.54 -5.55 -2.94
C TYR A 49 9.61 -6.42 -2.12
N LEU A 50 8.89 -7.31 -2.80
CA LEU A 50 8.14 -8.35 -2.14
C LEU A 50 9.09 -9.47 -1.77
N VAL A 51 9.31 -9.68 -0.47
CA VAL A 51 10.13 -10.76 0.08
C VAL A 51 9.26 -11.51 1.07
N THR A 52 8.50 -12.48 0.58
CA THR A 52 7.65 -13.33 1.42
C THR A 52 7.50 -14.68 0.76
N ASP A 53 7.38 -15.72 1.58
CA ASP A 53 7.17 -17.10 1.14
C ASP A 53 5.72 -17.39 0.77
N TYR A 54 4.80 -16.49 1.13
CA TYR A 54 3.36 -16.69 0.92
C TYR A 54 2.86 -15.88 -0.27
N LYS A 55 1.82 -16.39 -0.93
CA LYS A 55 1.17 -15.67 -2.02
C LYS A 55 -0.23 -15.25 -1.65
N PHE A 56 -0.48 -13.95 -1.66
CA PHE A 56 -1.84 -13.43 -1.53
C PHE A 56 -2.57 -13.54 -2.86
N ILE A 57 -3.78 -14.09 -2.84
CA ILE A 57 -4.63 -14.34 -4.01
C ILE A 57 -5.96 -13.62 -3.82
N GLU A 58 -6.43 -12.96 -4.87
CA GLU A 58 -7.70 -12.25 -4.93
C GLU A 58 -8.53 -12.80 -6.09
N ASP A 59 -9.85 -12.60 -6.04
CA ASP A 59 -10.72 -12.79 -7.18
C ASP A 59 -10.24 -11.96 -8.39
N ASP A 60 -10.50 -12.47 -9.60
CA ASP A 60 -10.34 -11.64 -10.79
C ASP A 60 -11.26 -10.42 -10.65
N PHE A 61 -10.68 -9.22 -10.68
CA PHE A 61 -11.39 -7.95 -10.64
C PHE A 61 -12.39 -7.79 -11.80
N SER A 62 -12.28 -8.63 -12.84
CA SER A 62 -13.21 -8.71 -13.96
C SER A 62 -14.34 -9.75 -13.78
N HIS A 63 -14.37 -10.46 -12.64
CA HIS A 63 -15.31 -11.53 -12.35
C HIS A 63 -16.78 -11.06 -12.50
N PRO A 64 -17.65 -11.84 -13.18
CA PRO A 64 -19.03 -11.42 -13.46
C PRO A 64 -19.83 -11.05 -12.21
N ARG A 65 -19.64 -11.76 -11.08
CA ARG A 65 -20.33 -11.45 -9.82
C ARG A 65 -19.88 -10.11 -9.22
N LEU A 66 -18.61 -9.73 -9.35
CA LEU A 66 -18.12 -8.42 -8.91
C LEU A 66 -18.69 -7.30 -9.79
N LYS A 67 -18.72 -7.50 -11.12
CA LYS A 67 -19.35 -6.55 -12.05
C LYS A 67 -20.84 -6.36 -11.75
N LEU A 68 -21.55 -7.45 -11.48
CA LEU A 68 -22.96 -7.43 -11.08
C LEU A 68 -23.17 -6.70 -9.76
N LEU A 69 -22.33 -6.96 -8.75
CA LEU A 69 -22.38 -6.27 -7.47
C LEU A 69 -22.23 -4.76 -7.65
N ARG A 70 -21.18 -4.33 -8.37
CA ARG A 70 -20.90 -2.91 -8.61
C ARG A 70 -22.05 -2.20 -9.32
N SER A 71 -22.57 -2.79 -10.39
CA SER A 71 -23.63 -2.16 -11.18
C SER A 71 -24.96 -2.14 -10.45
N ARG A 72 -25.36 -3.26 -9.83
CA ARG A 72 -26.65 -3.39 -9.15
C ARG A 72 -26.75 -2.52 -7.90
N GLU A 73 -25.66 -2.41 -7.15
CA GLU A 73 -25.63 -1.64 -5.90
C GLU A 73 -25.15 -0.20 -6.10
N HIS A 74 -24.94 0.24 -7.35
CA HIS A 74 -24.49 1.59 -7.70
C HIS A 74 -23.24 2.03 -6.93
N LEU A 75 -22.26 1.12 -6.77
CA LEU A 75 -21.12 1.35 -5.86
C LEU A 75 -20.24 2.53 -6.25
N ASP A 76 -20.21 2.91 -7.52
CA ASP A 76 -19.55 4.14 -7.98
C ASP A 76 -20.19 5.41 -7.39
N GLU A 77 -21.52 5.43 -7.28
CA GLU A 77 -22.29 6.55 -6.72
C GLU A 77 -22.13 6.60 -5.20
N VAL A 78 -22.13 5.44 -4.54
CA VAL A 78 -21.89 5.30 -3.09
C VAL A 78 -20.59 5.99 -2.67
N VAL A 79 -19.53 5.85 -3.47
CA VAL A 79 -18.22 6.42 -3.16
C VAL A 79 -17.95 7.76 -3.86
N ALA A 80 -18.92 8.31 -4.60
CA ALA A 80 -18.69 9.48 -5.46
C ALA A 80 -18.27 10.74 -4.70
N SER A 81 -18.74 10.91 -3.47
CA SER A 81 -18.43 12.08 -2.62
C SER A 81 -17.01 12.04 -2.02
N GLY A 82 -16.34 10.89 -2.05
CA GLY A 82 -14.99 10.74 -1.52
C GLY A 82 -13.94 11.39 -2.45
N LYS A 83 -13.11 12.26 -1.89
CA LYS A 83 -12.05 12.99 -2.60
C LYS A 83 -10.74 12.22 -2.68
N SER A 84 -10.50 11.33 -1.72
CA SER A 84 -9.32 10.46 -1.69
C SER A 84 -9.72 8.99 -1.82
N GLN A 85 -8.76 8.13 -2.17
CA GLN A 85 -8.98 6.67 -2.16
C GLN A 85 -9.41 6.20 -0.76
N PHE A 86 -8.80 6.75 0.29
CA PHE A 86 -9.13 6.38 1.66
C PHE A 86 -10.55 6.78 2.05
N GLU A 87 -10.98 8.00 1.72
CA GLU A 87 -12.36 8.45 1.95
C GLU A 87 -13.37 7.54 1.25
N LYS A 88 -13.08 7.11 0.02
CA LYS A 88 -13.93 6.16 -0.73
C LYS A 88 -14.02 4.79 -0.07
N ILE A 89 -12.93 4.28 0.51
CA ILE A 89 -12.94 3.05 1.30
C ILE A 89 -13.87 3.21 2.53
N VAL A 90 -13.80 4.34 3.23
CA VAL A 90 -14.63 4.63 4.40
C VAL A 90 -16.12 4.73 4.03
N LEU A 91 -16.46 5.43 2.94
CA LEU A 91 -17.84 5.51 2.43
C LEU A 91 -18.41 4.13 2.08
N LEU A 92 -17.60 3.30 1.42
CA LEU A 92 -18.02 1.95 1.07
C LEU A 92 -18.26 1.08 2.30
N ARG A 93 -17.39 1.19 3.32
CA ARG A 93 -17.54 0.49 4.60
C ARG A 93 -18.85 0.89 5.28
N HIS A 94 -19.12 2.19 5.33
CA HIS A 94 -20.34 2.72 5.91
C HIS A 94 -21.58 2.19 5.18
N TRP A 95 -21.57 2.22 3.85
CA TRP A 95 -22.67 1.67 3.05
C TRP A 95 -22.93 0.20 3.39
N VAL A 96 -21.89 -0.63 3.52
CA VAL A 96 -22.05 -2.04 3.91
C VAL A 96 -22.66 -2.18 5.32
N ASN A 97 -22.28 -1.34 6.27
CA ASN A 97 -22.85 -1.37 7.63
C ASN A 97 -24.36 -1.11 7.65
N GLN A 98 -24.86 -0.29 6.73
CA GLN A 98 -26.28 0.09 6.65
C GLN A 98 -27.19 -0.99 6.07
N GLN A 99 -26.64 -2.11 5.56
CA GLN A 99 -27.44 -3.08 4.81
C GLN A 99 -28.35 -3.94 5.69
N TRP A 100 -27.96 -4.20 6.93
CA TRP A 100 -28.80 -4.91 7.91
C TRP A 100 -28.33 -4.59 9.34
N LYS A 101 -29.01 -5.17 10.33
CA LYS A 101 -28.50 -5.35 11.69
C LYS A 101 -28.50 -6.84 11.99
N ALA A 102 -27.45 -7.34 12.67
CA ALA A 102 -27.23 -8.77 12.85
C ALA A 102 -28.46 -9.50 13.43
N GLY A 103 -28.80 -10.64 12.83
CA GLY A 103 -29.98 -11.44 13.18
C GLY A 103 -29.65 -12.63 14.09
N LYS A 104 -30.72 -13.29 14.57
CA LYS A 104 -30.62 -14.49 15.44
C LYS A 104 -30.60 -15.81 14.66
N TYR A 105 -31.25 -15.84 13.50
CA TYR A 105 -31.38 -17.02 12.65
C TYR A 105 -30.61 -16.81 11.36
N PHE A 106 -29.79 -17.78 10.99
CA PHE A 106 -28.86 -17.58 9.89
C PHE A 106 -28.58 -18.87 9.12
N TYR A 107 -28.91 -18.86 7.83
CA TYR A 107 -28.44 -19.80 6.83
C TYR A 107 -27.12 -19.28 6.27
N TYR A 108 -26.04 -20.02 6.44
CA TYR A 108 -24.68 -19.60 6.09
C TYR A 108 -24.43 -19.69 4.57
N PRO A 109 -24.44 -18.57 3.84
CA PRO A 109 -24.34 -18.60 2.39
C PRO A 109 -22.88 -18.78 1.92
N PRO A 110 -22.65 -19.02 0.62
CA PRO A 110 -21.35 -18.82 0.01
C PRO A 110 -20.78 -17.43 0.27
N PHE A 111 -19.46 -17.31 0.15
CA PHE A 111 -18.77 -16.02 0.18
C PHE A 111 -19.03 -15.28 -1.13
N ASP A 112 -20.23 -14.73 -1.22
CA ASP A 112 -20.75 -14.05 -2.39
C ASP A 112 -21.65 -12.91 -1.93
N ALA A 113 -21.19 -11.68 -2.13
CA ALA A 113 -21.85 -10.48 -1.66
C ALA A 113 -23.25 -10.30 -2.28
N VAL A 114 -23.43 -10.69 -3.54
CA VAL A 114 -24.71 -10.57 -4.23
C VAL A 114 -25.75 -11.48 -3.59
N GLU A 115 -25.35 -12.72 -3.27
CA GLU A 115 -26.20 -13.68 -2.56
C GLU A 115 -26.50 -13.23 -1.14
N ILE A 116 -25.49 -12.79 -0.38
CA ILE A 116 -25.66 -12.31 0.99
C ILE A 116 -26.68 -11.17 1.06
N LEU A 117 -26.55 -10.18 0.16
CA LEU A 117 -27.48 -9.05 0.09
C LEU A 117 -28.90 -9.50 -0.27
N ASP A 118 -29.04 -10.44 -1.21
CA ASP A 118 -30.34 -10.99 -1.59
C ASP A 118 -31.02 -11.71 -0.42
N LEU A 119 -30.28 -12.55 0.30
CA LEU A 119 -30.80 -13.28 1.45
C LEU A 119 -31.19 -12.36 2.60
N ALA A 120 -30.39 -11.33 2.88
CA ALA A 120 -30.70 -10.33 3.89
C ALA A 120 -32.01 -9.59 3.55
N ARG A 121 -32.13 -9.06 2.33
CA ARG A 121 -33.25 -8.20 1.92
C ARG A 121 -34.55 -8.98 1.65
N LYS A 122 -34.46 -10.19 1.07
CA LYS A 122 -35.64 -10.97 0.66
C LYS A 122 -36.13 -11.93 1.74
N HIS A 123 -35.25 -12.40 2.61
CA HIS A 123 -35.55 -13.48 3.56
C HIS A 123 -35.23 -13.14 5.02
N GLY A 124 -34.74 -11.92 5.31
CA GLY A 124 -34.36 -11.54 6.66
C GLY A 124 -33.17 -12.33 7.21
N ASN A 125 -32.36 -12.94 6.33
CA ASN A 125 -31.19 -13.74 6.70
C ASN A 125 -30.00 -12.83 7.05
N TYR A 126 -30.16 -12.04 8.11
CA TYR A 126 -29.20 -11.02 8.51
C TYR A 126 -27.93 -11.67 9.08
N GLY A 127 -26.83 -11.55 8.33
CA GLY A 127 -25.54 -12.07 8.74
C GLY A 127 -24.91 -11.30 9.89
N PHE A 128 -23.72 -11.74 10.29
CA PHE A 128 -22.90 -11.13 11.34
C PHE A 128 -21.57 -10.66 10.74
N CYS A 129 -20.54 -10.46 11.57
CA CYS A 129 -19.23 -9.92 11.19
C CYS A 129 -18.66 -10.52 9.89
N ALA A 130 -18.75 -11.85 9.71
CA ALA A 130 -18.29 -12.54 8.51
C ALA A 130 -18.98 -12.04 7.23
N GLN A 131 -20.31 -11.89 7.24
CA GLN A 131 -21.06 -11.47 6.07
C GLN A 131 -20.83 -9.99 5.72
N TYR A 132 -20.68 -9.12 6.73
CA TYR A 132 -20.27 -7.74 6.48
C TYR A 132 -18.88 -7.69 5.85
N ALA A 133 -17.93 -8.50 6.33
CA ALA A 133 -16.59 -8.56 5.77
C ALA A 133 -16.59 -9.06 4.31
N VAL A 134 -17.38 -10.08 3.98
CA VAL A 134 -17.51 -10.59 2.60
C VAL A 134 -18.10 -9.53 1.68
N VAL A 135 -19.22 -8.93 2.08
CA VAL A 135 -19.87 -7.89 1.27
C VAL A 135 -18.93 -6.71 1.06
N PHE A 136 -18.21 -6.28 2.09
CA PHE A 136 -17.26 -5.18 1.99
C PHE A 136 -16.05 -5.51 1.13
N LEU A 137 -15.41 -6.66 1.33
CA LEU A 137 -14.24 -7.07 0.55
C LEU A 137 -14.56 -7.17 -0.95
N GLN A 138 -15.67 -7.84 -1.30
CA GLN A 138 -16.06 -7.96 -2.72
C GLN A 138 -16.53 -6.62 -3.28
N SER A 139 -17.14 -5.74 -2.47
CA SER A 139 -17.42 -4.37 -2.88
C SER A 139 -16.13 -3.61 -3.21
N CYS A 140 -15.08 -3.73 -2.39
CA CYS A 140 -13.76 -3.15 -2.66
C CYS A 140 -13.18 -3.67 -3.99
N GLN A 141 -13.13 -4.99 -4.17
CA GLN A 141 -12.60 -5.60 -5.39
C GLN A 141 -13.39 -5.18 -6.64
N SER A 142 -14.71 -5.06 -6.54
CA SER A 142 -15.56 -4.66 -7.68
C SER A 142 -15.22 -3.27 -8.24
N ILE A 143 -14.72 -2.37 -7.40
CA ILE A 143 -14.26 -1.03 -7.79
C ILE A 143 -12.75 -0.91 -7.92
N GLY A 144 -11.99 -2.01 -7.92
CA GLY A 144 -10.55 -1.98 -8.17
C GLY A 144 -9.66 -1.80 -6.95
N LEU A 145 -10.18 -1.95 -5.74
CA LEU A 145 -9.44 -1.84 -4.49
C LEU A 145 -9.02 -3.22 -3.97
N HIS A 146 -7.77 -3.34 -3.54
CA HIS A 146 -7.25 -4.57 -2.98
C HIS A 146 -7.69 -4.75 -1.53
N ALA A 147 -8.21 -5.92 -1.19
CA ALA A 147 -8.76 -6.20 0.13
C ALA A 147 -8.53 -7.66 0.52
N ARG A 148 -8.28 -7.91 1.81
CA ARG A 148 -8.09 -9.25 2.38
C ARG A 148 -8.86 -9.42 3.67
N TYR A 149 -9.21 -10.66 4.01
CA TYR A 149 -9.86 -10.94 5.28
C TYR A 149 -8.90 -10.91 6.46
N ILE A 150 -9.42 -10.48 7.60
CA ILE A 150 -8.79 -10.62 8.91
C ILE A 150 -9.65 -11.57 9.72
N ASP A 151 -9.06 -12.65 10.18
CA ASP A 151 -9.68 -13.59 11.10
C ASP A 151 -9.16 -13.34 12.52
N LEU A 152 -10.09 -13.08 13.45
CA LEU A 152 -9.79 -12.72 14.83
C LEU A 152 -10.54 -13.66 15.77
N ILE A 153 -10.18 -13.61 17.05
CA ILE A 153 -10.92 -14.38 18.06
C ILE A 153 -12.32 -13.78 18.21
N GLY A 154 -13.34 -14.54 17.79
CA GLY A 154 -14.73 -14.15 17.91
C GLY A 154 -15.14 -12.96 17.04
N HIS A 155 -14.30 -12.54 16.09
CA HIS A 155 -14.59 -11.44 15.18
C HIS A 155 -13.98 -11.68 13.80
N PHE A 156 -14.58 -11.10 12.77
CA PHE A 156 -14.13 -11.24 11.40
C PHE A 156 -14.22 -9.88 10.72
N ALA A 157 -13.12 -9.41 10.16
CA ALA A 157 -12.97 -8.06 9.62
C ALA A 157 -12.19 -8.11 8.31
N THR A 158 -11.76 -6.94 7.83
CA THR A 158 -10.99 -6.84 6.58
C THR A 158 -9.80 -5.90 6.73
N ALA A 159 -8.81 -6.06 5.86
CA ALA A 159 -7.82 -5.04 5.58
C ALA A 159 -7.91 -4.61 4.12
N VAL A 160 -7.85 -3.31 3.85
CA VAL A 160 -7.85 -2.74 2.50
C VAL A 160 -6.53 -2.04 2.26
N TRP A 161 -5.92 -2.23 1.10
CA TRP A 161 -4.72 -1.50 0.72
C TRP A 161 -5.06 -0.05 0.42
N SER A 162 -4.39 0.87 1.12
CA SER A 162 -4.41 2.29 0.82
C SER A 162 -3.10 2.70 0.15
N ASP A 163 -3.19 3.13 -1.11
CA ASP A 163 -2.10 3.74 -1.87
C ASP A 163 -1.66 5.10 -1.26
N GLU A 164 -2.62 5.81 -0.65
CA GLU A 164 -2.37 7.07 0.05
C GLU A 164 -1.44 6.88 1.25
N TYR A 165 -1.74 5.89 2.10
CA TYR A 165 -0.94 5.59 3.31
C TYR A 165 0.13 4.51 3.09
N ASN A 166 0.21 3.98 1.86
CA ASN A 166 1.08 2.88 1.44
C ASN A 166 1.02 1.70 2.42
N ARG A 167 -0.19 1.24 2.81
CA ARG A 167 -0.39 0.17 3.80
C ARG A 167 -1.76 -0.50 3.73
N TRP A 168 -1.81 -1.72 4.24
CA TRP A 168 -3.04 -2.42 4.59
C TRP A 168 -3.66 -1.79 5.85
N VAL A 169 -4.83 -1.18 5.71
CA VAL A 169 -5.59 -0.56 6.79
C VAL A 169 -6.71 -1.48 7.24
N VAL A 170 -6.85 -1.68 8.54
CA VAL A 170 -7.99 -2.39 9.14
C VAL A 170 -9.28 -1.64 8.87
N MET A 171 -10.26 -2.33 8.32
CA MET A 171 -11.63 -1.86 8.13
C MET A 171 -12.59 -2.87 8.76
N ASP A 172 -13.39 -2.39 9.71
CA ASP A 172 -14.43 -3.16 10.38
C ASP A 172 -15.81 -2.70 9.87
N PRO A 173 -16.38 -3.40 8.87
CA PRO A 173 -17.68 -3.04 8.32
C PRO A 173 -18.87 -3.37 9.23
N ASP A 174 -18.70 -4.24 10.23
CA ASP A 174 -19.76 -4.59 11.19
C ASP A 174 -19.94 -3.50 12.25
N ASN A 175 -18.83 -2.94 12.73
CA ASN A 175 -18.84 -1.81 13.67
C ASN A 175 -18.78 -0.43 13.01
N ASP A 176 -18.63 -0.38 11.69
CA ASP A 176 -18.39 0.84 10.89
C ASP A 176 -17.22 1.70 11.42
N ILE A 177 -16.08 1.07 11.66
CA ILE A 177 -14.88 1.75 12.17
C ILE A 177 -13.60 1.37 11.44
N TYR A 178 -12.62 2.26 11.56
CA TYR A 178 -11.20 1.94 11.43
C TYR A 178 -10.45 2.45 12.66
N TYR A 179 -9.16 2.13 12.75
CA TYR A 179 -8.31 2.59 13.85
C TYR A 179 -7.26 3.57 13.33
N GLU A 180 -6.97 4.61 14.10
CA GLU A 180 -6.02 5.66 13.73
C GLU A 180 -5.13 6.02 14.91
N LYS A 181 -3.88 6.41 14.61
CA LYS A 181 -2.98 7.11 15.52
C LYS A 181 -2.29 8.25 14.78
N ASP A 182 -2.36 9.46 15.33
CA ASP A 182 -1.69 10.66 14.80
C ASP A 182 -2.00 10.93 13.30
N GLY A 183 -3.26 10.78 12.86
CA GLY A 183 -3.65 10.97 11.46
C GLY A 183 -3.36 9.77 10.55
N ILE A 184 -2.78 8.70 11.08
CA ILE A 184 -2.35 7.53 10.32
C ILE A 184 -3.25 6.33 10.65
N PRO A 185 -3.98 5.78 9.67
CA PRO A 185 -4.76 4.58 9.87
C PRO A 185 -3.86 3.36 10.13
N LEU A 186 -4.33 2.47 11.01
CA LEU A 186 -3.54 1.38 11.58
C LEU A 186 -3.72 0.05 10.84
N ARG A 187 -2.66 -0.74 10.86
CA ARG A 187 -2.60 -2.14 10.42
C ARG A 187 -3.05 -3.03 11.58
N GLY A 188 -3.48 -4.26 11.29
CA GLY A 188 -3.86 -5.18 12.36
C GLY A 188 -2.70 -5.58 13.27
N ARG A 189 -1.46 -5.61 12.76
CA ARG A 189 -0.25 -5.80 13.58
C ARG A 189 -0.01 -4.64 14.55
N ASP A 190 -0.32 -3.41 14.15
CA ASP A 190 -0.20 -2.25 15.05
C ASP A 190 -1.16 -2.40 16.24
N LEU A 191 -2.36 -2.95 16.00
CA LEU A 191 -3.37 -3.21 17.03
C LEU A 191 -2.99 -4.40 17.92
N CYS A 192 -2.48 -5.48 17.34
CA CYS A 192 -1.94 -6.62 18.08
C CYS A 192 -0.82 -6.16 19.03
N SER A 193 0.13 -5.39 18.51
CA SER A 193 1.24 -4.84 19.30
C SER A 193 0.75 -3.90 20.40
N ALA A 194 -0.23 -3.03 20.12
CA ALA A 194 -0.83 -2.17 21.13
C ALA A 194 -1.52 -2.95 22.27
N TYR A 195 -2.19 -4.05 21.95
CA TYR A 195 -2.82 -4.94 22.94
C TYR A 195 -1.80 -5.59 23.87
N TRP A 196 -0.76 -6.20 23.30
CA TRP A 196 0.24 -6.92 24.09
C TRP A 196 1.11 -5.98 24.92
N ASN A 197 1.53 -4.86 24.35
CA ASN A 197 2.34 -3.86 25.04
C ASN A 197 1.54 -2.96 25.99
N LYS A 198 0.21 -3.09 26.04
CA LYS A 198 -0.71 -2.21 26.79
C LYS A 198 -0.54 -0.72 26.44
N LYS A 199 -0.21 -0.43 25.17
CA LYS A 199 0.08 0.92 24.66
C LYS A 199 -1.02 1.41 23.72
N THR A 200 -2.13 1.87 24.30
CA THR A 200 -3.26 2.41 23.50
C THR A 200 -3.32 3.95 23.47
N LYS A 201 -2.38 4.63 24.14
CA LYS A 201 -2.33 6.11 24.16
C LYS A 201 -2.21 6.65 22.72
N GLY A 202 -3.16 7.52 22.36
CA GLY A 202 -3.24 8.16 21.05
C GLY A 202 -3.90 7.32 19.96
N ILE A 203 -4.38 6.10 20.27
CA ILE A 203 -5.15 5.28 19.35
C ILE A 203 -6.64 5.58 19.50
N TYR A 204 -7.31 5.75 18.37
CA TYR A 204 -8.74 6.03 18.29
C TYR A 204 -9.44 5.05 17.34
N LYS A 205 -10.66 4.64 17.69
CA LYS A 205 -11.67 4.16 16.74
C LYS A 205 -12.25 5.36 16.03
N VAL A 206 -12.40 5.28 14.72
CA VAL A 206 -12.93 6.37 13.90
C VAL A 206 -14.08 5.85 13.05
N ASN A 207 -15.26 6.44 13.23
CA ASN A 207 -16.46 6.07 12.46
C ASN A 207 -16.49 6.78 11.09
N TYR A 208 -17.56 6.59 10.31
CA TYR A 208 -17.67 7.21 8.98
C TYR A 208 -17.73 8.76 9.01
N ASP A 209 -18.30 9.37 10.06
CA ASP A 209 -18.33 10.83 10.25
C ASP A 209 -16.97 11.43 10.64
N GLY A 210 -15.97 10.58 10.90
CA GLY A 210 -14.68 11.01 11.45
C GLY A 210 -14.69 11.20 12.97
N ASN A 211 -15.76 10.83 13.66
CA ASN A 211 -15.84 10.89 15.12
C ASN A 211 -14.86 9.91 15.75
N LYS A 212 -14.08 10.39 16.71
CA LYS A 212 -12.99 9.63 17.35
C LYS A 212 -13.38 9.18 18.75
N THR A 213 -13.27 7.89 19.01
CA THR A 213 -13.43 7.29 20.35
C THR A 213 -12.10 6.69 20.80
N LYS A 214 -11.62 7.04 21.99
CA LYS A 214 -10.36 6.50 22.54
C LYS A 214 -10.44 4.98 22.67
N VAL A 215 -9.35 4.32 22.31
CA VAL A 215 -9.19 2.86 22.45
C VAL A 215 -8.62 2.50 23.82
N THR A 216 -9.24 1.52 24.45
CA THR A 216 -8.73 0.80 25.62
C THR A 216 -8.07 -0.51 25.19
N VAL A 217 -7.33 -1.15 26.09
CA VAL A 217 -6.74 -2.47 25.80
C VAL A 217 -7.84 -3.52 25.52
N ASN A 218 -8.99 -3.43 26.20
CA ASN A 218 -10.09 -4.37 26.02
C ASN A 218 -10.72 -4.26 24.63
N ASP A 219 -10.76 -3.06 24.03
CA ASP A 219 -11.20 -2.87 22.65
C ASP A 219 -10.33 -3.62 21.63
N LEU A 220 -9.11 -4.01 22.01
CA LEU A 220 -8.14 -4.68 21.15
C LEU A 220 -8.01 -6.18 21.45
N VAL A 221 -8.84 -6.74 22.34
CA VAL A 221 -8.72 -8.15 22.76
C VAL A 221 -8.82 -9.13 21.58
N ASN A 222 -9.66 -8.83 20.59
CA ASN A 222 -9.82 -9.66 19.40
C ASN A 222 -8.54 -9.69 18.54
N TYR A 223 -7.72 -8.64 18.59
CA TYR A 223 -6.47 -8.51 17.81
C TYR A 223 -5.28 -9.25 18.45
N LYS A 224 -5.43 -9.86 19.63
CA LYS A 224 -4.32 -10.52 20.33
C LYS A 224 -3.68 -11.66 19.53
N LEU A 225 -4.47 -12.36 18.71
CA LEU A 225 -4.02 -13.38 17.75
C LEU A 225 -4.34 -12.92 16.33
N TYR A 226 -3.87 -11.72 15.96
CA TYR A 226 -4.11 -11.14 14.64
C TYR A 226 -3.71 -12.12 13.53
N SER A 227 -4.68 -12.47 12.67
CA SER A 227 -4.48 -13.38 11.56
C SER A 227 -5.10 -12.83 10.27
N ILE A 228 -4.49 -13.17 9.14
CA ILE A 228 -5.00 -12.88 7.81
C ILE A 228 -5.22 -14.17 7.03
N ILE A 229 -6.21 -14.16 6.13
CA ILE A 229 -6.42 -15.24 5.18
C ILE A 229 -5.69 -14.88 3.88
N MET A 230 -4.92 -15.81 3.32
CA MET A 230 -4.10 -15.56 2.12
C MET A 230 -4.90 -15.66 0.81
N LYS A 231 -6.17 -16.05 0.91
CA LYS A 231 -7.10 -16.21 -0.21
C LYS A 231 -8.32 -15.32 -0.05
N ALA A 232 -8.58 -14.50 -1.04
CA ALA A 232 -9.72 -13.62 -1.18
C ALA A 232 -10.37 -13.79 -2.58
N ASP A 233 -10.43 -15.04 -3.04
CA ASP A 233 -10.85 -15.50 -4.37
C ASP A 233 -12.09 -16.43 -4.32
N GLN A 234 -12.94 -16.27 -3.31
CA GLN A 234 -14.01 -17.23 -3.03
C GLN A 234 -15.17 -17.24 -4.02
N LEU A 235 -15.25 -16.27 -4.94
CA LEU A 235 -16.19 -16.36 -6.06
C LEU A 235 -15.74 -17.41 -7.07
N SER A 236 -14.43 -17.58 -7.23
CA SER A 236 -13.82 -18.55 -8.13
C SER A 236 -13.52 -19.87 -7.43
N GLU A 237 -13.07 -19.82 -6.17
CA GLU A 237 -12.68 -20.97 -5.35
C GLU A 237 -13.51 -21.02 -4.06
N PRO A 238 -14.70 -21.66 -4.11
CA PRO A 238 -15.62 -21.70 -2.98
C PRO A 238 -15.04 -22.29 -1.70
N ILE A 239 -15.44 -21.74 -0.55
CA ILE A 239 -14.95 -22.21 0.75
C ILE A 239 -15.40 -23.64 1.04
N SER A 240 -14.46 -24.48 1.46
CA SER A 240 -14.73 -25.79 2.01
C SER A 240 -15.22 -25.70 3.45
N ILE A 241 -16.22 -26.53 3.77
CA ILE A 241 -16.86 -26.60 5.08
C ILE A 241 -17.05 -28.04 5.53
N LEU A 242 -17.13 -28.24 6.85
CA LEU A 242 -17.63 -29.44 7.48
C LEU A 242 -18.91 -29.07 8.25
N TYR A 243 -20.03 -29.64 7.82
CA TYR A 243 -21.34 -29.42 8.45
C TYR A 243 -22.04 -30.74 8.65
N LYS A 244 -22.48 -31.02 9.89
CA LYS A 244 -23.11 -32.30 10.28
C LYS A 244 -22.28 -33.54 9.87
N GLY A 245 -20.95 -33.45 9.98
CA GLY A 245 -20.04 -34.55 9.62
C GLY A 245 -19.79 -34.72 8.11
N LEU A 246 -20.37 -33.87 7.26
CA LEU A 246 -20.20 -33.91 5.81
C LEU A 246 -19.31 -32.78 5.33
N ASN A 247 -18.26 -33.13 4.58
CA ASN A 247 -17.43 -32.18 3.86
C ASN A 247 -18.13 -31.74 2.58
N SER A 248 -18.15 -30.44 2.31
CA SER A 248 -18.68 -29.88 1.06
C SER A 248 -18.08 -28.49 0.81
N ASN A 249 -18.37 -27.91 -0.36
CA ASN A 249 -18.03 -26.53 -0.67
C ASN A 249 -19.30 -25.65 -0.63
N LEU A 250 -19.18 -24.48 0.00
CA LEU A 250 -20.23 -23.46 0.03
C LEU A 250 -20.39 -22.84 -1.36
N THR A 251 -21.34 -23.36 -2.12
CA THR A 251 -21.67 -22.94 -3.50
C THR A 251 -23.10 -22.40 -3.54
N LEU A 252 -23.42 -21.58 -4.54
CA LEU A 252 -24.78 -21.04 -4.74
C LEU A 252 -25.82 -22.16 -4.84
N LYS A 253 -26.98 -21.93 -4.23
CA LYS A 253 -28.12 -22.86 -4.23
C LYS A 253 -29.37 -22.22 -4.81
N ASN A 254 -30.22 -23.03 -5.42
CA ASN A 254 -31.53 -22.58 -5.90
C ASN A 254 -32.49 -22.31 -4.74
N ASN A 255 -32.35 -23.05 -3.64
CA ASN A 255 -33.11 -22.83 -2.41
C ASN A 255 -32.15 -22.54 -1.25
N TYR A 256 -32.26 -21.34 -0.68
CA TYR A 256 -31.39 -20.89 0.42
C TYR A 256 -31.47 -21.78 1.67
N ARG A 257 -32.55 -22.55 1.85
CA ARG A 257 -32.68 -23.49 2.97
C ARG A 257 -31.75 -24.69 2.88
N GLU A 258 -31.10 -24.89 1.73
CA GLU A 258 -30.05 -25.89 1.55
C GLU A 258 -28.71 -25.46 2.16
N TYR A 259 -28.51 -24.17 2.43
CA TYR A 259 -27.33 -23.70 3.13
C TYR A 259 -27.29 -24.21 4.58
N PRO A 260 -26.09 -24.35 5.18
CA PRO A 260 -25.97 -24.70 6.59
C PRO A 260 -26.74 -23.75 7.49
N TYR A 261 -27.69 -24.28 8.26
CA TYR A 261 -28.40 -23.51 9.27
C TYR A 261 -27.57 -23.44 10.55
N ILE A 262 -27.21 -22.22 10.95
CA ILE A 262 -26.44 -21.90 12.14
C ILE A 262 -27.38 -21.79 13.34
N GLY A 263 -26.99 -22.45 14.43
CA GLY A 263 -27.78 -22.61 15.64
C GLY A 263 -27.12 -23.68 16.50
N ASN A 264 -27.70 -24.88 16.55
CA ASN A 264 -27.18 -25.97 17.39
C ASN A 264 -26.07 -26.82 16.73
N ASN A 265 -25.95 -26.77 15.40
CA ASN A 265 -24.96 -27.56 14.68
C ASN A 265 -23.67 -26.75 14.49
N VAL A 266 -22.52 -27.40 14.73
CA VAL A 266 -21.21 -26.80 14.46
C VAL A 266 -20.97 -26.77 12.96
N LEU A 267 -20.72 -25.57 12.41
CA LEU A 267 -20.15 -25.37 11.08
C LEU A 267 -18.66 -25.09 11.24
N LYS A 268 -17.79 -25.95 10.71
CA LYS A 268 -16.36 -25.67 10.58
C LYS A 268 -16.08 -25.15 9.18
N ILE A 269 -15.35 -24.04 9.10
CA ILE A 269 -14.98 -23.36 7.86
C ILE A 269 -13.47 -23.54 7.67
N PHE A 270 -13.05 -23.93 6.47
CA PHE A 270 -11.65 -24.13 6.12
C PHE A 270 -11.19 -23.01 5.16
N PHE A 271 -10.47 -22.02 5.70
CA PHE A 271 -9.97 -20.88 4.93
C PHE A 271 -8.68 -21.18 4.12
N GLY A 272 -8.17 -22.41 4.20
CA GLY A 272 -6.89 -22.78 3.58
C GLY A 272 -5.71 -22.10 4.26
N GLU A 273 -4.77 -21.57 3.48
CA GLU A 273 -3.58 -20.88 3.99
C GLU A 273 -3.96 -19.58 4.70
N SER A 274 -3.60 -19.48 5.97
CA SER A 274 -3.85 -18.32 6.81
C SER A 274 -2.66 -18.10 7.75
N LEU A 275 -2.24 -16.85 7.89
CA LEU A 275 -1.06 -16.44 8.64
C LEU A 275 -1.48 -15.79 9.95
N MET A 276 -0.87 -16.18 11.06
CA MET A 276 -1.03 -15.55 12.37
C MET A 276 0.26 -14.85 12.76
N TRP A 277 0.13 -13.58 13.15
CA TRP A 277 1.26 -12.77 13.59
C TRP A 277 1.73 -13.21 14.97
N LYS A 278 3.01 -13.54 15.09
CA LYS A 278 3.66 -13.83 16.36
C LYS A 278 4.23 -12.55 16.97
N GLU A 279 3.48 -11.92 17.87
CA GLU A 279 3.99 -10.73 18.58
C GLU A 279 5.02 -11.10 19.67
N PHE A 280 4.76 -12.18 20.42
CA PHE A 280 5.62 -12.71 21.48
C PHE A 280 5.58 -14.24 21.49
N ASP A 281 6.52 -14.88 22.21
CA ASP A 281 6.43 -16.30 22.55
C ASP A 281 5.28 -16.52 23.54
N THR A 282 4.07 -16.67 23.01
CA THR A 282 2.87 -16.97 23.79
C THR A 282 2.42 -18.40 23.51
N ASN A 283 1.88 -19.08 24.53
CA ASN A 283 1.27 -20.40 24.35
C ASN A 283 -0.13 -20.34 23.70
N GLU A 284 -0.65 -19.13 23.44
CA GLU A 284 -1.93 -18.95 22.76
C GLU A 284 -1.73 -19.04 21.25
N SER A 285 -2.52 -19.89 20.58
CA SER A 285 -2.52 -19.99 19.13
C SER A 285 -3.92 -20.24 18.59
N PHE A 286 -4.18 -19.67 17.42
CA PHE A 286 -5.34 -20.04 16.62
C PHE A 286 -4.97 -21.35 15.92
N ARG A 287 -5.61 -22.45 16.33
CA ARG A 287 -5.33 -23.78 15.75
C ARG A 287 -5.48 -23.73 14.22
N ASP A 288 -4.68 -24.52 13.52
CA ASP A 288 -4.71 -24.61 12.05
C ASP A 288 -4.31 -23.29 11.33
N ARG A 289 -3.37 -22.51 11.90
CA ARG A 289 -2.77 -21.32 11.26
C ARG A 289 -1.25 -21.45 11.20
N ILE A 290 -0.65 -20.89 10.15
CA ILE A 290 0.80 -20.77 10.03
C ILE A 290 1.24 -19.55 10.84
N ILE A 291 2.22 -19.73 11.73
CA ILE A 291 2.68 -18.69 12.64
C ILE A 291 3.98 -18.09 12.08
N THR A 292 4.05 -16.76 11.98
CA THR A 292 5.24 -16.04 11.50
C THR A 292 5.41 -14.71 12.24
N ASP A 293 6.66 -14.34 12.52
CA ASP A 293 7.08 -13.01 13.02
C ASP A 293 7.75 -12.16 11.92
N ASP A 294 7.77 -12.64 10.67
CA ASP A 294 8.29 -11.86 9.54
C ASP A 294 7.29 -10.75 9.15
N PRO A 295 7.65 -9.46 9.30
CA PRO A 295 6.78 -8.37 8.93
C PRO A 295 6.43 -8.32 7.44
N ASP A 296 7.26 -8.89 6.55
CA ASP A 296 7.10 -8.84 5.10
C ASP A 296 5.98 -9.79 4.62
N ASP A 297 5.72 -10.88 5.35
CA ASP A 297 4.58 -11.78 5.12
C ASP A 297 3.23 -11.07 5.19
N PHE A 298 3.15 -10.02 6.00
CA PHE A 298 1.94 -9.22 6.16
C PHE A 298 1.94 -7.97 5.28
N ARG A 299 3.05 -7.64 4.62
CA ARG A 299 3.26 -6.34 3.97
C ARG A 299 2.58 -6.25 2.62
N TYR A 300 2.74 -7.28 1.77
CA TYR A 300 2.21 -7.40 0.40
C TYR A 300 1.84 -6.06 -0.24
N ALA A 301 2.85 -5.24 -0.56
CA ALA A 301 2.60 -3.88 -1.04
C ALA A 301 1.97 -3.92 -2.44
N MET A 302 0.81 -3.27 -2.60
CA MET A 302 0.08 -3.23 -3.86
C MET A 302 0.35 -1.94 -4.64
N ASN A 303 0.06 -1.98 -5.94
CA ASN A 303 0.03 -0.82 -6.83
C ASN A 303 1.33 0.02 -6.81
N GLN A 304 2.47 -0.66 -6.71
CA GLN A 304 3.77 -0.01 -6.60
C GLN A 304 4.36 0.31 -7.98
N THR A 305 5.02 1.45 -8.09
CA THR A 305 5.91 1.76 -9.22
C THR A 305 7.35 1.68 -8.75
N ARG A 306 8.23 1.08 -9.54
CA ARG A 306 9.68 1.16 -9.33
C ARG A 306 10.35 1.88 -10.49
N ILE A 307 11.22 2.82 -10.16
CA ILE A 307 12.03 3.62 -11.07
C ILE A 307 13.45 3.03 -11.05
N ASN A 308 13.78 2.27 -12.09
CA ASN A 308 15.10 1.68 -12.22
C ASN A 308 15.97 2.58 -13.10
N THR A 309 17.04 3.14 -12.53
CA THR A 309 17.99 3.92 -13.34
C THR A 309 18.92 2.97 -14.08
N ILE A 310 18.87 3.00 -15.42
CA ILE A 310 19.61 2.08 -16.27
C ILE A 310 20.96 2.66 -16.68
N ARG A 311 20.99 3.95 -17.04
CA ARG A 311 22.22 4.60 -17.50
C ARG A 311 22.19 6.11 -17.31
N TYR A 312 23.34 6.66 -16.94
CA TYR A 312 23.60 8.10 -16.84
C TYR A 312 24.40 8.58 -18.04
N TYR A 313 24.07 9.77 -18.55
CA TYR A 313 24.85 10.49 -19.55
C TYR A 313 25.09 11.93 -19.06
N PRO A 314 26.05 12.14 -18.12
CA PRO A 314 26.27 13.45 -17.50
C PRO A 314 26.58 14.58 -18.49
N ASP A 315 27.34 14.28 -19.54
CA ASP A 315 27.68 15.26 -20.59
C ASP A 315 26.47 15.78 -21.37
N LYS A 316 25.35 15.03 -21.37
CA LYS A 316 24.11 15.37 -22.06
C LYS A 316 22.99 15.78 -21.09
N GLY A 317 23.21 15.66 -19.77
CA GLY A 317 22.15 15.83 -18.78
C GLY A 317 21.02 14.81 -18.94
N ILE A 318 21.32 13.59 -19.40
CA ILE A 318 20.30 12.57 -19.67
C ILE A 318 20.41 11.42 -18.68
N VAL A 319 19.26 10.94 -18.20
CA VAL A 319 19.13 9.69 -17.46
C VAL A 319 18.14 8.78 -18.18
N LYS A 320 18.54 7.54 -18.46
CA LYS A 320 17.62 6.51 -18.95
C LYS A 320 17.08 5.71 -17.77
N ILE A 321 15.76 5.62 -17.68
CA ILE A 321 15.07 4.86 -16.65
C ILE A 321 14.13 3.81 -17.25
N LEU A 322 13.86 2.77 -16.47
CA LEU A 322 12.83 1.77 -16.71
C LEU A 322 11.86 1.79 -15.53
N LEU A 323 10.58 2.00 -15.82
CA LEU A 323 9.51 1.88 -14.82
C LEU A 323 9.08 0.43 -14.70
N SER A 324 8.69 -0.02 -13.52
CA SER A 324 8.14 -1.37 -13.33
C SER A 324 6.91 -1.31 -12.45
N ALA A 325 5.84 -1.97 -12.89
CA ALA A 325 4.62 -2.12 -12.12
C ALA A 325 4.77 -3.38 -11.26
N ILE A 326 4.63 -3.24 -9.94
CA ILE A 326 4.78 -4.32 -8.99
C ILE A 326 3.46 -4.50 -8.25
N SER A 327 3.00 -5.74 -8.13
CA SER A 327 1.78 -6.12 -7.42
C SER A 327 0.55 -5.29 -7.84
N SER A 328 0.33 -5.20 -9.15
CA SER A 328 -0.83 -4.49 -9.72
C SER A 328 -1.48 -5.30 -10.84
N PRO A 329 -2.36 -6.26 -10.50
CA PRO A 329 -3.07 -7.07 -11.51
C PRO A 329 -3.96 -6.21 -12.43
N THR A 330 -4.34 -5.01 -11.97
CA THR A 330 -5.18 -4.07 -12.70
C THR A 330 -4.37 -2.94 -13.34
N PHE A 331 -3.05 -3.10 -13.53
CA PHE A 331 -2.20 -2.10 -14.19
C PHE A 331 -2.76 -1.68 -15.56
N LYS A 332 -2.80 -0.36 -15.82
CA LYS A 332 -3.14 0.23 -17.12
C LYS A 332 -1.93 0.91 -17.75
N THR A 333 -1.31 1.85 -17.03
CA THR A 333 -0.19 2.66 -17.55
C THR A 333 0.60 3.28 -16.39
N PHE A 334 1.74 3.92 -16.69
CA PHE A 334 2.43 4.78 -15.74
C PHE A 334 2.01 6.23 -15.92
N ILE A 335 1.97 6.98 -14.83
CA ILE A 335 1.88 8.43 -14.85
C ILE A 335 3.13 9.03 -14.20
N ILE A 336 3.65 10.11 -14.80
CA ILE A 336 4.87 10.77 -14.34
C ILE A 336 4.58 12.25 -14.10
N ASN A 337 5.18 12.79 -13.04
CA ASN A 337 5.27 14.20 -12.76
C ASN A 337 6.74 14.59 -12.58
N ALA A 338 7.27 15.28 -13.60
CA ALA A 338 8.65 15.74 -13.63
C ALA A 338 8.69 17.21 -13.21
N ASN A 339 9.42 17.53 -12.13
CA ASN A 339 9.61 18.89 -11.65
C ASN A 339 8.28 19.67 -11.46
N ASN A 340 7.24 19.00 -10.98
CA ASN A 340 5.91 19.56 -10.73
C ASN A 340 5.20 20.11 -11.99
N SER A 341 5.48 19.54 -13.17
CA SER A 341 4.79 19.90 -14.42
C SER A 341 3.37 19.34 -14.56
N GLY A 342 2.93 18.53 -13.59
CA GLY A 342 1.65 17.80 -13.63
C GLY A 342 1.83 16.33 -14.02
N TRP A 343 0.81 15.51 -13.75
CA TRP A 343 0.81 14.08 -14.05
C TRP A 343 0.38 13.81 -15.49
N GLN A 344 1.21 13.11 -16.24
CA GLN A 344 0.95 12.71 -17.63
C GLN A 344 1.16 11.20 -17.81
N GLU A 345 0.50 10.56 -18.78
CA GLU A 345 0.70 9.14 -19.07
C GLU A 345 2.03 8.90 -19.81
N HIS A 346 2.73 7.84 -19.44
CA HIS A 346 4.03 7.48 -20.00
C HIS A 346 4.19 5.97 -20.19
N LYS A 347 5.01 5.60 -21.17
CA LYS A 347 5.47 4.22 -21.39
C LYS A 347 6.48 3.80 -20.30
N GLU A 348 6.78 2.52 -20.25
CA GLU A 348 7.74 1.94 -19.30
C GLU A 348 9.17 2.53 -19.42
N LYS A 349 9.67 2.67 -20.65
CA LYS A 349 11.02 3.17 -20.95
C LYS A 349 11.00 4.67 -21.10
N GLN A 350 11.74 5.38 -20.27
CA GLN A 350 11.77 6.85 -20.28
C GLN A 350 13.18 7.41 -20.38
N ILE A 351 13.30 8.52 -21.10
CA ILE A 351 14.51 9.34 -21.19
C ILE A 351 14.20 10.63 -20.45
N LEU A 352 14.92 10.85 -19.34
CA LEU A 352 14.79 12.05 -18.53
C LEU A 352 15.86 13.05 -18.94
N TYR A 353 15.44 14.28 -19.22
CA TYR A 353 16.32 15.42 -19.49
C TYR A 353 16.39 16.28 -18.23
N LEU A 354 17.59 16.39 -17.67
CA LEU A 354 17.84 17.10 -16.43
C LEU A 354 18.14 18.57 -16.70
N LYS A 355 17.50 19.45 -15.94
CA LYS A 355 17.92 20.86 -15.83
C LYS A 355 19.11 20.94 -14.86
N PRO A 356 20.05 21.88 -15.02
CA PRO A 356 21.10 22.07 -14.02
C PRO A 356 20.50 22.29 -12.63
N GLY A 357 21.13 21.70 -11.60
CA GLY A 357 20.63 21.72 -10.23
C GLY A 357 19.76 20.51 -9.88
N PHE A 358 18.80 20.72 -8.97
CA PHE A 358 17.93 19.65 -8.48
C PHE A 358 16.76 19.38 -9.42
N ASN A 359 16.53 18.09 -9.67
CA ASN A 359 15.42 17.59 -10.45
C ASN A 359 14.68 16.53 -9.64
N LYS A 360 13.35 16.58 -9.61
CA LYS A 360 12.50 15.54 -9.00
C LYS A 360 11.70 14.87 -10.11
N PHE A 361 11.78 13.54 -10.17
CA PHE A 361 10.92 12.72 -11.01
C PHE A 361 10.07 11.84 -10.11
N SER A 362 8.76 11.99 -10.25
CA SER A 362 7.78 11.19 -9.50
C SER A 362 7.02 10.33 -10.49
N ALA A 363 6.81 9.06 -10.17
CA ALA A 363 6.09 8.11 -11.00
C ALA A 363 5.13 7.30 -10.13
N ARG A 364 3.97 7.00 -10.70
CA ARG A 364 2.93 6.14 -10.12
C ARG A 364 2.36 5.27 -11.23
N ILE A 365 1.74 4.16 -10.87
CA ILE A 365 0.88 3.46 -11.80
C ILE A 365 -0.49 4.15 -11.83
N LEU A 366 -1.21 3.96 -12.92
CA LEU A 366 -2.65 4.18 -12.99
C LEU A 366 -3.30 2.81 -13.26
N THR A 367 -4.26 2.42 -12.44
CA THR A 367 -5.00 1.16 -12.64
C THR A 367 -6.11 1.32 -13.67
N LYS A 368 -6.64 0.21 -14.18
CA LYS A 368 -7.81 0.16 -15.07
C LYS A 368 -9.07 0.77 -14.42
N PHE A 369 -9.10 0.84 -13.09
CA PHE A 369 -10.17 1.42 -12.29
C PHE A 369 -9.94 2.91 -11.96
N GLY A 370 -8.85 3.51 -12.46
CA GLY A 370 -8.56 4.92 -12.26
C GLY A 370 -7.84 5.26 -10.94
N TRP A 371 -7.39 4.25 -10.19
CA TRP A 371 -6.64 4.48 -8.95
C TRP A 371 -5.18 4.82 -9.27
N PRO A 372 -4.66 5.98 -8.81
CA PRO A 372 -3.23 6.24 -8.83
C PRO A 372 -2.58 5.46 -7.68
N GLY A 373 -1.58 4.63 -8.00
CA GLY A 373 -0.81 3.91 -6.99
C GLY A 373 0.04 4.83 -6.11
N THR A 374 0.75 4.25 -5.14
CA THR A 374 1.70 4.97 -4.28
C THR A 374 2.78 5.71 -5.09
N GLU A 375 3.10 6.95 -4.70
CA GLU A 375 4.22 7.72 -5.28
C GLU A 375 5.57 7.06 -5.03
N SER A 376 6.25 6.73 -6.12
CA SER A 376 7.70 6.60 -6.14
C SER A 376 8.33 7.86 -6.72
N TYR A 377 9.46 8.28 -6.17
CA TYR A 377 10.24 9.37 -6.71
C TYR A 377 11.74 9.10 -6.63
N ILE A 378 12.47 9.78 -7.51
CA ILE A 378 13.92 9.90 -7.48
C ILE A 378 14.30 11.36 -7.67
N ARG A 379 15.25 11.83 -6.87
CA ARG A 379 15.84 13.18 -6.99
C ARG A 379 17.24 13.05 -7.55
N TYR A 380 17.51 13.79 -8.62
CA TYR A 380 18.83 13.92 -9.20
C TYR A 380 19.37 15.32 -8.98
N PHE A 381 20.64 15.44 -8.62
CA PHE A 381 21.39 16.67 -8.80
C PHE A 381 22.23 16.55 -10.07
N TYR A 382 22.02 17.48 -11.01
CA TYR A 382 22.77 17.56 -12.25
C TYR A 382 23.69 18.77 -12.24
N LYS A 383 24.99 18.51 -12.37
CA LYS A 383 25.98 19.55 -12.67
C LYS A 383 26.46 19.37 -14.11
N PRO A 384 26.14 20.29 -15.03
CA PRO A 384 26.71 20.27 -16.37
C PRO A 384 28.17 20.72 -16.36
N ASN A 385 28.88 20.40 -17.43
CA ASN A 385 30.13 21.10 -17.74
C ASN A 385 29.81 22.58 -18.02
N PHE A 386 30.38 23.48 -17.23
CA PHE A 386 30.09 24.91 -17.26
C PHE A 386 30.31 25.50 -18.66
N PHE A 387 31.45 25.18 -19.28
CA PHE A 387 31.82 25.72 -20.58
C PHE A 387 30.85 25.23 -21.67
N LYS A 388 30.54 23.93 -21.72
CA LYS A 388 29.62 23.39 -22.74
C LYS A 388 28.18 23.89 -22.59
N TYR A 389 27.73 24.15 -21.36
CA TYR A 389 26.34 24.52 -21.11
C TYR A 389 26.08 26.02 -21.31
N PHE A 390 27.03 26.88 -20.91
CA PHE A 390 26.85 28.33 -20.98
C PHE A 390 27.41 28.94 -22.27
N LEU A 391 28.48 28.40 -22.87
CA LEU A 391 29.05 28.97 -24.10
C LEU A 391 28.34 28.49 -25.38
N ASN A 392 27.63 27.36 -25.36
CA ASN A 392 26.87 26.87 -26.53
C ASN A 392 25.39 27.29 -26.54
N LYS A 393 24.95 28.15 -25.61
CA LYS A 393 23.60 28.71 -25.60
C LYS A 393 23.46 30.00 -26.41
N GLU A 394 24.56 30.51 -26.98
CA GLU A 394 24.60 31.64 -27.90
C GLU A 394 24.89 31.17 -29.34
N ILE A 395 24.04 30.31 -29.93
CA ILE A 395 23.87 30.18 -31.39
C ILE A 395 22.41 29.84 -31.67
#